data_AF-A0A942FPR0-F1
#
_entry.id   AF-A0A942FPR0-F1
#
_cell.length_a   1.000
_cell.length_b   1.000
_cell.length_c   1.000
_cell.angle_alpha   90.00
_cell.angle_beta   90.00
_cell.angle_gamma   90.00
#
_symmetry.space_group_name_H-M   'P 1'
#
loop_
_entity.id
_entity.type
_entity.pdbx_description
1 polymer ?
#
loop_
_entity_poly.entity_id
_entity_poly.type
_entity_poly.pdbx_seq_one_letter_code
_entity_poly.pdbx_strand_id
1 'polypeptide(L)'
;AGSAAGGIKVARWLIISRQAARELRHTLHPRAVVPLRVGQRTVPEEVLRAVAAFVTLYIGLFAVTTLALVWLGADFVTALTAAIACIGNIGPGLGAVGPMLNFAELHPVSRGLLIFGMYAGRLEIVTVFILLDAETWRLPRLRLKARG
;
A
#
# COMPACT_ATOMS: atom_id res chain seq x y z
N ALA A 1 6.83 -16.26 1.07
CA ALA A 1 6.14 -16.03 -0.22
C ALA A 1 6.84 -14.86 -0.93
N GLY A 2 7.71 -15.17 -1.89
CA GLY A 2 8.40 -14.18 -2.71
C GLY A 2 7.79 -14.19 -4.11
N SER A 3 6.80 -13.32 -4.34
CA SER A 3 6.41 -12.96 -5.70
C SER A 3 7.26 -11.77 -6.12
N ALA A 4 7.65 -11.72 -7.39
CA ALA A 4 8.35 -10.56 -7.96
C ALA A 4 7.41 -9.35 -8.17
N ALA A 5 6.11 -9.46 -7.88
CA ALA A 5 5.15 -8.37 -7.98
C ALA A 5 5.20 -7.44 -6.74
N GLY A 6 5.09 -6.13 -6.96
CA GLY A 6 5.10 -5.11 -5.90
C GLY A 6 3.76 -4.87 -5.20
N GLY A 7 2.68 -5.50 -5.69
CA GLY A 7 1.34 -5.36 -5.12
C GLY A 7 1.17 -5.96 -3.72
N ILE A 8 -0.03 -5.80 -3.15
CA ILE A 8 -0.39 -6.38 -1.84
C ILE A 8 -0.17 -7.91 -1.90
N LYS A 9 0.81 -8.39 -1.13
CA LYS A 9 1.15 -9.82 -1.05
C LYS A 9 -0.08 -10.63 -0.62
N VAL A 10 -0.29 -11.81 -1.22
CA VAL A 10 -1.42 -12.72 -0.91
C VAL A 10 -1.53 -13.02 0.59
N ALA A 11 -0.40 -13.13 1.29
CA ALA A 11 -0.39 -13.30 2.74
C ALA A 11 -1.09 -12.15 3.50
N ARG A 12 -0.92 -10.90 3.05
CA ARG A 12 -1.59 -9.73 3.65
C ARG A 12 -3.10 -9.76 3.38
N TRP A 13 -3.51 -10.17 2.18
CA TRP A 13 -4.92 -10.39 1.85
C TRP A 13 -5.57 -11.47 2.74
N LEU A 14 -4.86 -12.57 2.98
CA LEU A 14 -5.35 -13.63 3.86
C LEU A 14 -5.46 -13.16 5.32
N ILE A 15 -4.48 -12.38 5.80
CA ILE A 15 -4.48 -11.86 7.17
C ILE A 15 -5.64 -10.87 7.36
N ILE A 16 -5.78 -9.87 6.46
CA ILE A 16 -6.82 -8.85 6.61
C ILE A 16 -8.24 -9.42 6.47
N SER A 17 -8.46 -10.39 5.58
CA SER A 17 -9.76 -11.06 5.45
C SER A 17 -10.12 -11.87 6.70
N ARG A 18 -9.16 -12.60 7.29
CA ARG A 18 -9.39 -13.28 8.57
C ARG A 18 -9.57 -12.33 9.74
N GLN A 19 -8.88 -11.19 9.72
CA GLN A 19 -9.04 -10.15 10.72
C GLN A 19 -10.44 -9.54 10.66
N ALA A 20 -10.92 -9.19 9.46
CA ALA A 20 -12.29 -8.69 9.27
C ALA A 20 -13.35 -9.70 9.73
N ALA A 21 -13.17 -10.99 9.41
CA ALA A 21 -14.10 -12.04 9.86
C ALA A 21 -14.07 -12.23 11.40
N ARG A 22 -12.89 -12.13 12.01
CA ARG A 22 -12.73 -12.17 13.47
C ARG A 22 -13.42 -10.97 14.13
N GLU A 23 -13.25 -9.78 13.58
CA GLU A 23 -13.84 -8.55 14.10
C GLU A 23 -15.37 -8.62 14.05
N LEU A 24 -15.94 -9.06 12.92
CA LEU A 24 -17.38 -9.26 12.79
C LEU A 24 -17.93 -10.24 13.83
N ARG A 25 -17.23 -11.35 14.09
CA ARG A 25 -17.62 -12.32 15.12
C ARG A 25 -17.49 -11.77 16.53
N HIS A 26 -16.47 -10.96 16.78
CA HIS A 26 -16.24 -10.31 18.07
C HIS A 26 -17.34 -9.27 18.37
N THR A 27 -17.80 -8.52 17.36
CA THR A 27 -18.95 -7.61 17.49
C THR A 27 -20.22 -8.35 17.90
N LEU A 28 -20.42 -9.58 17.40
CA LEU A 28 -21.55 -10.44 17.80
C LEU A 28 -21.33 -11.14 19.16
N HIS A 29 -20.08 -11.45 19.52
CA HIS A 29 -19.72 -12.16 20.74
C HIS A 29 -18.58 -11.45 21.47
N PRO A 30 -18.86 -10.36 22.22
CA PRO A 30 -17.84 -9.47 22.79
C PRO A 30 -16.97 -10.08 23.89
N ARG A 31 -17.30 -11.28 24.38
CA ARG A 31 -16.49 -12.04 25.36
C ARG A 31 -15.62 -13.12 24.72
N ALA A 32 -15.73 -13.33 23.40
CA ALA A 32 -15.02 -14.40 22.71
C ALA A 32 -13.58 -13.98 22.35
N VAL A 33 -12.60 -14.56 23.04
CA VAL A 33 -11.18 -14.41 22.67
C VAL A 33 -10.85 -15.40 21.55
N VAL A 34 -11.01 -14.98 20.31
CA VAL A 34 -10.72 -15.81 19.13
C VAL A 34 -9.33 -15.48 18.59
N PRO A 35 -8.28 -16.29 18.82
CA PRO A 35 -6.95 -16.01 18.26
C PRO A 35 -6.94 -16.17 16.74
N LEU A 36 -6.37 -15.20 16.01
CA LEU A 36 -6.23 -15.30 14.56
C LEU A 36 -5.06 -16.21 14.21
N ARG A 37 -5.34 -17.29 13.47
CA ARG A 37 -4.32 -18.25 13.01
C ARG A 37 -4.19 -18.24 11.49
N VAL A 38 -2.95 -18.32 11.01
CA VAL A 38 -2.63 -18.54 9.60
C VAL A 38 -1.75 -19.79 9.52
N GLY A 39 -2.30 -20.88 8.98
CA GLY A 39 -1.66 -22.20 9.07
C GLY A 39 -1.59 -22.67 10.52
N GLN A 40 -0.40 -23.07 10.97
CA GLN A 40 -0.15 -23.56 12.33
C GLN A 40 0.28 -22.47 13.32
N ARG A 41 0.39 -21.20 12.87
CA ARG A 41 0.91 -20.10 13.71
C ARG A 41 -0.20 -19.11 14.05
N THR A 42 -0.23 -18.67 15.31
CA THR A 42 -1.01 -17.52 15.75
C THR A 42 -0.32 -16.23 15.26
N VAL A 43 -1.09 -15.34 14.65
CA VAL A 43 -0.59 -14.05 14.17
C VAL A 43 -0.64 -13.05 15.32
N PRO A 44 0.49 -12.42 15.70
CA PRO A 44 0.50 -11.39 16.74
C PRO A 44 -0.33 -10.16 16.35
N GLU A 45 -0.94 -9.50 17.35
CA GLU A 45 -1.80 -8.32 17.13
C GLU A 45 -1.02 -7.13 16.53
N GLU A 46 0.28 -7.01 16.82
CA GLU A 46 1.18 -6.04 16.17
C GLU A 46 1.26 -6.25 14.64
N VAL A 47 1.28 -7.50 14.18
CA VAL A 47 1.33 -7.83 12.76
C VAL A 47 -0.02 -7.51 12.11
N LEU A 48 -1.13 -7.77 12.80
CA LEU A 48 -2.46 -7.40 12.31
C LEU A 48 -2.59 -5.90 12.10
N ARG A 49 -2.16 -5.10 13.09
CA ARG A 49 -2.13 -3.63 12.97
C ARG A 49 -1.22 -3.15 11.85
N ALA A 50 -0.03 -3.72 11.71
CA ALA A 50 0.89 -3.37 10.62
C ALA A 50 0.32 -3.71 9.24
N VAL A 51 -0.35 -4.85 9.10
CA VAL A 51 -1.01 -5.25 7.84
C VAL A 51 -2.19 -4.33 7.52
N ALA A 52 -3.02 -3.98 8.50
CA ALA A 52 -4.11 -3.04 8.32
C ALA A 52 -3.59 -1.67 7.88
N ALA A 53 -2.58 -1.11 8.56
CA ALA A 53 -1.96 0.15 8.17
C ALA A 53 -1.40 0.11 6.74
N PHE A 54 -0.71 -0.97 6.36
CA PHE A 54 -0.21 -1.16 5.00
C PHE A 54 -1.34 -1.13 3.96
N VAL A 55 -2.44 -1.87 4.20
CA VAL A 55 -3.58 -1.92 3.27
C VAL A 55 -4.26 -0.55 3.15
N THR A 56 -4.45 0.15 4.27
CA THR A 56 -5.02 1.50 4.27
C THR A 56 -4.17 2.49 3.47
N LEU A 57 -2.85 2.50 3.69
CA LEU A 57 -1.94 3.37 2.94
C LEU A 57 -1.91 3.01 1.45
N TYR A 58 -1.94 1.72 1.11
CA TYR A 58 -2.01 1.26 -0.28
C TYR A 58 -3.26 1.81 -0.98
N ILE A 59 -4.44 1.61 -0.37
CA ILE A 59 -5.71 2.05 -0.94
C ILE A 59 -5.77 3.57 -1.02
N GLY A 60 -5.26 4.28 0.00
CA GLY A 60 -5.17 5.74 0.01
C GLY A 60 -4.29 6.27 -1.13
N LEU A 61 -3.09 5.72 -1.30
CA LEU A 61 -2.19 6.09 -2.40
C LEU A 61 -2.83 5.81 -3.76
N PHE A 62 -3.47 4.65 -3.92
CA PHE A 62 -4.20 4.30 -5.14
C PHE A 62 -5.33 5.28 -5.46
N ALA A 63 -6.16 5.63 -4.47
CA ALA A 63 -7.27 6.57 -4.64
C ALA A 63 -6.77 7.96 -5.02
N VAL A 64 -5.78 8.50 -4.29
CA VAL A 64 -5.18 9.81 -4.58
C VAL A 64 -4.56 9.84 -5.96
N THR A 65 -3.81 8.80 -6.34
CA THR A 65 -3.18 8.70 -7.67
C THR A 65 -4.24 8.68 -8.76
N THR A 66 -5.28 7.86 -8.62
CA THR A 66 -6.37 7.77 -9.61
C THR A 66 -7.07 9.11 -9.76
N LEU A 67 -7.44 9.77 -8.67
CA LEU A 67 -8.11 11.07 -8.71
C LEU A 67 -7.22 12.15 -9.34
N ALA A 68 -5.93 12.17 -9.01
CA ALA A 68 -4.98 13.09 -9.61
C ALA A 68 -4.83 12.88 -11.13
N LEU A 69 -4.82 11.63 -11.61
CA LEU A 69 -4.76 11.33 -13.04
C LEU A 69 -6.02 11.81 -13.77
N VAL A 70 -7.20 11.58 -13.18
CA VAL A 70 -8.48 12.09 -13.74
C VAL A 70 -8.47 13.61 -13.79
N TRP A 71 -8.00 14.26 -12.72
CA TRP A 71 -7.89 15.72 -12.67
C TRP A 71 -6.93 16.28 -13.72
N LEU A 72 -5.89 15.53 -14.09
CA LEU A 72 -4.94 15.85 -15.15
C LEU A 72 -5.44 15.48 -16.56
N GLY A 73 -6.70 15.08 -16.71
CA GLY A 73 -7.38 14.88 -18.00
C GLY A 73 -7.40 13.45 -18.53
N ALA A 74 -6.93 12.46 -17.77
CA ALA A 74 -7.10 11.06 -18.15
C ALA A 74 -8.56 10.61 -17.93
N ASP A 75 -9.08 9.75 -18.80
CA ASP A 75 -10.38 9.11 -18.55
C ASP A 75 -10.30 8.19 -17.32
N PHE A 76 -11.44 7.96 -16.66
CA PHE A 76 -11.49 7.24 -15.40
C PHE A 76 -10.94 5.81 -15.50
N VAL A 77 -11.18 5.10 -16.62
CA VAL A 77 -10.73 3.71 -16.79
C VAL A 77 -9.21 3.68 -16.96
N THR A 78 -8.66 4.56 -17.79
CA THR A 78 -7.21 4.73 -17.96
C THR A 78 -6.56 5.13 -16.64
N ALA A 79 -7.11 6.12 -15.92
CA ALA A 79 -6.56 6.60 -14.65
C ALA A 79 -6.52 5.51 -13.58
N LEU A 80 -7.63 4.79 -13.41
CA LEU A 80 -7.77 3.71 -12.42
C LEU A 80 -6.83 2.55 -12.73
N THR A 81 -6.78 2.12 -13.98
CA THR A 81 -5.95 0.98 -14.38
C THR A 81 -4.47 1.33 -14.43
N ALA A 82 -4.10 2.55 -14.83
CA ALA A 82 -2.73 3.05 -14.73
C ALA A 82 -2.25 3.07 -13.27
N ALA A 83 -3.07 3.57 -12.34
CA ALA A 83 -2.71 3.62 -10.93
C ALA A 83 -2.50 2.21 -10.33
N ILE A 84 -3.41 1.26 -10.59
CA ILE A 84 -3.24 -0.15 -10.15
C ILE A 84 -2.01 -0.78 -10.80
N ALA A 85 -1.82 -0.57 -12.10
CA ALA A 85 -0.73 -1.20 -12.85
C ALA A 85 0.65 -0.69 -12.38
N CYS A 86 0.79 0.61 -12.13
CA CYS A 86 2.04 1.21 -11.67
C CYS A 86 2.30 0.90 -10.19
N ILE A 87 1.34 1.12 -9.29
CA ILE A 87 1.52 0.85 -7.85
C ILE A 87 1.72 -0.65 -7.60
N GLY A 88 0.97 -1.51 -8.31
CA GLY A 88 1.13 -2.96 -8.23
C GLY A 88 2.40 -3.49 -8.91
N ASN A 89 3.12 -2.65 -9.65
CA ASN A 89 4.22 -3.03 -10.53
C ASN A 89 3.84 -4.18 -11.49
N ILE A 90 2.66 -4.06 -12.12
CA ILE A 90 2.09 -5.02 -13.08
C ILE A 90 2.55 -4.68 -14.51
N GLY A 91 2.56 -3.40 -14.86
CA GLY A 91 2.95 -2.91 -16.19
C GLY A 91 1.76 -2.33 -16.99
N PRO A 92 1.09 -3.13 -17.85
CA PRO A 92 0.01 -2.63 -18.70
C PRO A 92 -1.29 -2.39 -17.92
N GLY A 93 -2.00 -1.32 -18.26
CA GLY A 93 -3.36 -1.03 -17.80
C GLY A 93 -4.41 -1.33 -18.86
N LEU A 94 -5.51 -0.57 -18.86
CA LEU A 94 -6.54 -0.59 -19.90
C LEU A 94 -6.67 0.81 -20.54
N GLY A 95 -7.42 0.90 -21.63
CA GLY A 95 -7.62 2.16 -22.34
C GLY A 95 -6.31 2.67 -22.97
N ALA A 96 -5.99 3.95 -22.75
CA ALA A 96 -4.82 4.59 -23.35
C ALA A 96 -3.47 4.03 -22.83
N VAL A 97 -3.48 3.34 -21.67
CA VAL A 97 -2.30 2.64 -21.11
C VAL A 97 -2.36 1.13 -21.32
N GLY A 98 -3.20 0.67 -22.25
CA GLY A 98 -3.34 -0.72 -22.62
C GLY A 98 -2.11 -1.33 -23.28
N PRO A 99 -2.04 -2.66 -23.44
CA PRO A 99 -0.89 -3.36 -24.02
C PRO A 99 -0.62 -3.00 -25.49
N MET A 100 -1.61 -2.46 -26.20
CA MET A 100 -1.45 -1.96 -27.58
C MET A 100 -1.05 -0.48 -27.66
N LEU A 101 -1.08 0.23 -26.53
CA LEU A 101 -0.75 1.65 -26.41
C LEU A 101 0.36 1.83 -25.36
N ASN A 102 0.59 3.07 -24.92
CA ASN A 102 1.66 3.38 -23.98
C ASN A 102 1.33 4.62 -23.14
N PHE A 103 2.17 4.90 -22.14
CA PHE A 103 1.97 6.01 -21.21
C PHE A 103 2.37 7.39 -21.77
N ALA A 104 2.82 7.50 -23.04
CA ALA A 104 3.38 8.74 -23.59
C ALA A 104 2.32 9.84 -23.78
N GLU A 105 1.07 9.46 -24.07
CA GLU A 105 -0.04 10.39 -24.26
C GLU A 105 -0.54 11.01 -22.94
N LEU A 106 -0.09 10.49 -21.79
CA LEU A 106 -0.43 11.07 -20.50
C LEU A 106 0.33 12.38 -20.25
N HIS A 107 -0.36 13.29 -19.56
CA HIS A 107 0.22 14.53 -19.08
C HIS A 107 1.56 14.28 -18.35
N PRO A 108 2.61 15.11 -18.54
CA PRO A 108 3.93 14.87 -17.95
C PRO A 108 3.89 14.68 -16.43
N VAL A 109 3.02 15.43 -15.73
CA VAL A 109 2.81 15.29 -14.28
C VAL A 109 2.22 13.93 -13.92
N SER A 110 1.28 13.41 -14.72
CA SER A 110 0.69 12.07 -14.51
C SER A 110 1.77 10.99 -14.59
N ARG A 111 2.66 11.08 -15.58
CA ARG A 111 3.81 10.17 -15.70
C ARG A 111 4.73 10.25 -14.49
N GLY A 112 5.04 11.45 -14.01
CA GLY A 112 5.82 11.64 -12.78
C GLY A 112 5.18 10.98 -11.56
N LEU A 113 3.87 11.15 -11.40
CA LEU A 113 3.10 10.54 -10.30
C LEU A 113 3.09 9.00 -10.40
N LEU A 114 2.93 8.46 -11.59
CA LEU A 114 2.98 7.02 -11.84
C LEU A 114 4.36 6.42 -11.58
N ILE A 115 5.44 7.12 -11.96
CA ILE A 115 6.83 6.73 -11.64
C ILE A 115 7.01 6.65 -10.12
N PHE A 116 6.57 7.67 -9.39
CA PHE A 116 6.56 7.64 -7.93
C PHE A 116 5.76 6.44 -7.38
N GLY A 117 4.58 6.18 -7.95
CA GLY A 117 3.75 5.02 -7.61
C GLY A 117 4.47 3.69 -7.79
N MET A 118 5.24 3.51 -8.88
CA MET A 118 6.04 2.30 -9.11
C MET A 118 7.10 2.09 -8.03
N TYR A 119 7.85 3.15 -7.70
CA TYR A 119 8.85 3.10 -6.62
C TYR A 119 8.21 2.79 -5.27
N ALA A 120 7.08 3.44 -4.94
CA ALA A 120 6.35 3.20 -3.71
C ALA A 120 5.86 1.75 -3.59
N GLY A 121 5.34 1.19 -4.69
CA GLY A 121 4.96 -0.21 -4.77
C GLY A 121 6.15 -1.16 -4.59
N ARG A 122 7.33 -0.79 -5.11
CA ARG A 122 8.52 -1.65 -5.10
C ARG A 122 9.23 -1.67 -3.75
N LEU A 123 9.30 -0.53 -3.07
CA LEU A 123 10.00 -0.38 -1.78
C LEU A 123 9.16 -0.86 -0.57
N GLU A 124 7.96 -1.37 -0.80
CA GLU A 124 6.89 -1.54 0.18
C GLU A 124 6.39 -0.18 0.72
N ILE A 125 5.14 0.17 0.43
CA ILE A 125 4.52 1.47 0.74
C ILE A 125 4.78 1.98 2.16
N VAL A 126 4.78 1.12 3.17
CA VAL A 126 5.06 1.54 4.56
C VAL A 126 6.45 2.14 4.71
N THR A 127 7.49 1.62 4.04
CA THR A 127 8.84 2.20 4.13
C THR A 127 8.89 3.59 3.51
N VAL A 128 8.18 3.81 2.40
CA VAL A 128 8.10 5.11 1.75
C VAL A 128 7.39 6.12 2.63
N PHE A 129 6.25 5.76 3.23
CA PHE A 129 5.55 6.66 4.14
C PHE A 129 6.35 6.94 5.43
N ILE A 130 7.10 5.96 5.94
CA ILE A 130 8.03 6.17 7.06
C ILE A 130 9.12 7.18 6.65
N LEU A 131 9.72 7.05 5.46
CA LEU A 131 10.72 8.01 4.98
C LEU A 131 10.17 9.44 4.78
N LEU A 132 8.87 9.58 4.51
CA LEU A 132 8.21 10.88 4.42
C LEU A 132 7.90 11.48 5.80
N ASP A 133 7.90 10.67 6.86
CA ASP A 133 7.67 11.15 8.21
C ASP A 133 8.90 11.89 8.76
N ALA A 134 8.68 13.13 9.19
CA ALA A 134 9.75 14.04 9.63
C ALA A 134 10.48 13.54 10.88
N GLU A 135 9.86 12.66 11.69
CA GLU A 135 10.53 12.06 12.85
C GLU A 135 11.68 11.14 12.44
N THR A 136 11.62 10.48 11.29
CA THR A 136 12.72 9.62 10.83
C THR A 136 14.01 10.38 10.54
N TRP A 137 13.88 11.66 10.19
CA TRP A 137 14.99 12.56 9.90
C TRP A 137 15.52 13.27 11.16
N ARG A 138 14.85 13.10 12.32
CA ARG A 138 15.37 13.62 13.58
C ARG A 138 16.55 12.75 13.99
N LEU A 139 17.76 13.25 13.75
CA LEU A 139 19.01 12.67 14.24
C LEU A 139 18.85 12.30 15.72
N PRO A 140 19.32 11.10 16.14
CA PRO A 140 19.31 10.75 17.55
C PRO A 140 20.07 11.84 18.28
N ARG A 141 19.37 12.59 19.14
CA ARG A 141 20.01 13.50 20.08
C ARG A 141 20.91 12.62 20.93
N LEU A 142 22.18 12.53 20.57
CA LEU A 142 23.22 11.93 21.37
C LEU A 142 23.03 12.54 22.76
N ARG A 143 22.55 11.72 23.70
CA ARG A 143 22.54 12.06 25.11
C ARG A 143 24.01 12.18 25.49
N LEU A 144 24.59 13.37 25.31
CA LEU A 144 25.71 13.86 26.08
C LEU A 144 25.21 14.00 27.53
N LYS A 145 25.03 12.86 28.19
CA LYS A 145 25.08 12.79 29.64
C LYS A 145 26.56 12.82 29.98
N ALA A 146 27.13 14.03 29.85
CA ALA A 146 28.45 14.31 30.41
C ALA A 146 28.36 13.99 31.90
N ARG A 147 29.19 13.02 32.30
CA ARG A 147 29.62 12.85 33.68
C ARG A 147 30.13 14.21 34.16
N GLY A 148 29.49 14.74 35.19
CA GLY A 148 30.00 15.79 36.07
C GLY A 148 29.58 15.40 37.47
#